data_AF-A0A9R1FTA3-F1
#
_entry.id   AF-A0A9R1FTA3-F1
#
_cell.length_a   1.000
_cell.length_b   1.000
_cell.length_c   1.000
_cell.angle_alpha   90.00
_cell.angle_beta   90.00
_cell.angle_gamma   90.00
#
_symmetry.space_group_name_H-M   'P 1'
#
loop_
_entity.id
_entity.type
_entity.pdbx_description
1 polymer ?
#
loop_
_entity_poly.entity_id
_entity_poly.type
_entity_poly.pdbx_seq_one_letter_code
_entity_poly.pdbx_strand_id
1 'polypeptide(L)'
;MGFNVPMEFLPMPVKGQGGSGCRKGSHCGANITSQCPSELKAPGGCNSACTVFQEQNNGMYCCYESQCEPNKYSAFFVRMCPEAISYSSDASTDTSFSCPFDTDYQVIFCPPVNLTSSPPSPPNSADLRPLSSPPSPPNSADLRPLRKGPSIGTFVSVAIAGAIVLIVTFIFFIIRRRRTRRHHEMTDEEAEFDQLQGTPMRFTFQQLEAATEQFKDKLGEGGFGSVFEGQLCEERIAVKRLDRAGQGKREFLAEVQTIGSIHHINLVRLFGFCAEKSHRLLVYESMPKGSLDRWIYGRHENTAPPLEWRVRCKIIADIAKGLSYLHEECMKRIAHLDVKPQNILLDDDFNAKLSDFGLCKLIDRDMSQVVTRMRGTPGYLAPEWLTSQITEKADVYSFGVVVMEIVSGRKNLDTSLSEENIHLITLLEEKVKNNQLEDLIDKSSNDMQAHERDAIQMMKLAMWCLQIDCKGRPKMSEVVKVLEGTMDAESNIDHNFVATNEPNFGIAGNVNSSAPPVASDVSGPR
;
A
#
# COMPACT_ATOMS: atom_id res chain seq x y z
N MET A 1 32.61 -8.97 -3.40
CA MET A 1 31.95 -7.73 -2.94
C MET A 1 30.47 -8.00 -2.91
N GLY A 2 29.79 -7.67 -1.81
CA GLY A 2 28.35 -7.90 -1.64
C GLY A 2 27.69 -6.74 -0.88
N PHE A 3 26.38 -6.59 -1.05
CA PHE A 3 25.59 -5.49 -0.47
C PHE A 3 24.57 -6.06 0.52
N ASN A 4 24.48 -5.48 1.72
CA ASN A 4 23.54 -5.88 2.76
C ASN A 4 22.20 -5.10 2.64
N VAL A 5 21.70 -4.98 1.40
CA VAL A 5 20.50 -4.22 0.97
C VAL A 5 20.03 -4.74 -0.40
N PRO A 6 18.72 -4.67 -0.72
CA PRO A 6 18.16 -5.31 -1.92
C PRO A 6 18.56 -4.61 -3.22
N MET A 7 18.73 -5.41 -4.29
CA MET A 7 19.21 -4.98 -5.61
C MET A 7 18.12 -5.07 -6.69
N GLU A 8 18.14 -4.17 -7.67
CA GLU A 8 17.41 -4.35 -8.95
C GLU A 8 18.38 -4.87 -10.03
N PHE A 9 17.95 -5.86 -10.81
CA PHE A 9 18.76 -6.51 -11.85
C PHE A 9 18.31 -6.13 -13.26
N LEU A 10 19.18 -5.46 -14.01
CA LEU A 10 18.99 -5.15 -15.43
C LEU A 10 20.11 -5.81 -16.27
N PRO A 11 19.80 -6.71 -17.23
CA PRO A 11 20.82 -7.33 -18.07
C PRO A 11 21.35 -6.35 -19.12
N MET A 12 22.65 -6.07 -19.06
CA MET A 12 23.39 -5.31 -20.07
C MET A 12 23.80 -6.22 -21.24
N PRO A 13 23.52 -5.86 -22.51
CA PRO A 13 24.11 -6.55 -23.65
C PRO A 13 25.56 -6.09 -23.87
N VAL A 14 26.52 -7.00 -23.70
CA VAL A 14 27.94 -6.73 -23.97
C VAL A 14 28.14 -6.32 -25.43
N LYS A 15 28.77 -5.16 -25.67
CA LYS A 15 29.12 -4.71 -27.02
C LYS A 15 30.29 -5.54 -27.58
N GLY A 16 29.99 -6.55 -28.40
CA GLY A 16 30.98 -7.05 -29.38
C GLY A 16 30.98 -8.54 -29.68
N GLN A 17 30.33 -9.40 -28.89
CA GLN A 17 30.34 -10.85 -29.12
C GLN A 17 28.92 -11.45 -29.11
N GLY A 18 28.64 -12.32 -30.09
CA GLY A 18 27.31 -12.90 -30.34
C GLY A 18 26.94 -14.09 -29.44
N GLY A 19 27.18 -13.98 -28.13
CA GLY A 19 26.81 -15.00 -27.15
C GLY A 19 25.30 -15.05 -26.87
N SER A 20 24.77 -16.22 -26.51
CA SER A 20 23.35 -16.36 -26.14
C SER A 20 23.07 -15.66 -24.81
N GLY A 21 22.37 -14.53 -24.87
CA GLY A 21 22.04 -13.70 -23.71
C GLY A 21 21.33 -14.45 -22.58
N CYS A 22 21.70 -14.12 -21.34
CA CYS A 22 21.25 -14.79 -20.12
C CYS A 22 19.71 -14.81 -20.00
N ARG A 23 19.16 -15.96 -19.59
CA ARG A 23 17.73 -16.11 -19.32
C ARG A 23 17.36 -15.51 -17.96
N LYS A 24 16.11 -15.08 -17.85
CA LYS A 24 15.56 -14.36 -16.70
C LYS A 24 15.21 -15.32 -15.54
N GLY A 25 15.64 -15.00 -14.32
CA GLY A 25 15.26 -15.72 -13.10
C GLY A 25 13.92 -15.26 -12.51
N SER A 26 13.56 -15.78 -11.35
CA SER A 26 12.54 -15.21 -10.47
C SER A 26 12.95 -13.82 -9.97
N HIS A 27 11.97 -12.93 -9.75
CA HIS A 27 12.21 -11.58 -9.24
C HIS A 27 11.10 -11.18 -8.27
N CYS A 28 11.45 -10.93 -7.01
CA CYS A 28 10.59 -10.17 -6.11
C CYS A 28 10.76 -8.66 -6.36
N GLY A 29 9.77 -8.04 -7.01
CA GLY A 29 9.73 -6.59 -7.22
C GLY A 29 9.07 -5.86 -6.05
N ALA A 30 9.82 -4.95 -5.41
CA ALA A 30 9.35 -4.04 -4.37
C ALA A 30 9.95 -2.63 -4.57
N ASN A 31 9.10 -1.61 -4.71
CA ASN A 31 9.54 -0.21 -4.75
C ASN A 31 9.62 0.32 -3.31
N ILE A 32 10.83 0.42 -2.79
CA ILE A 32 11.12 0.88 -1.42
C ILE A 32 11.52 2.36 -1.34
N THR A 33 11.56 3.11 -2.44
CA THR A 33 12.17 4.47 -2.48
C THR A 33 11.45 5.47 -1.57
N SER A 34 10.13 5.35 -1.38
CA SER A 34 9.35 6.17 -0.45
C SER A 34 9.47 5.75 1.02
N GLN A 35 9.96 4.53 1.30
CA GLN A 35 10.08 3.95 2.65
C GLN A 35 11.54 3.75 3.09
N CYS A 36 12.51 4.10 2.25
CA CYS A 36 13.93 4.01 2.56
C CYS A 36 14.31 5.04 3.65
N PRO A 37 15.00 4.63 4.74
CA PRO A 37 15.53 5.55 5.76
C PRO A 37 16.41 6.66 5.16
N SER A 38 16.37 7.86 5.74
CA SER A 38 17.20 8.99 5.30
C SER A 38 18.69 8.69 5.34
N GLU A 39 19.14 7.94 6.35
CA GLU A 39 20.53 7.46 6.52
C GLU A 39 21.04 6.63 5.33
N LEU A 40 20.16 6.01 4.54
CA LEU A 40 20.49 5.12 3.42
C LEU A 40 20.28 5.75 2.04
N LYS A 41 20.09 7.07 1.96
CA LYS A 41 19.89 7.82 0.70
C LYS A 41 21.21 8.43 0.22
N ALA A 42 21.90 7.73 -0.67
CA ALA A 42 23.06 8.28 -1.36
C ALA A 42 22.64 9.40 -2.36
N PRO A 43 23.36 10.53 -2.44
CA PRO A 43 23.17 11.50 -3.51
C PRO A 43 23.47 10.87 -4.88
N GLY A 44 22.67 11.20 -5.89
CA GLY A 44 22.69 10.51 -7.18
C GLY A 44 23.96 10.74 -8.00
N GLY A 45 24.48 9.67 -8.61
CA GLY A 45 25.64 9.67 -9.49
C GLY A 45 25.94 8.26 -10.03
N CYS A 46 27.05 8.11 -10.76
CA CYS A 46 27.50 6.79 -11.26
C CYS A 46 28.35 6.00 -10.24
N ASN A 47 28.58 6.54 -9.05
CA ASN A 47 29.39 5.91 -8.01
C ASN A 47 28.57 4.82 -7.28
N SER A 48 29.22 3.75 -6.82
CA SER A 48 28.55 2.77 -5.98
C SER A 48 28.18 3.40 -4.63
N ALA A 49 27.06 2.99 -4.03
CA ALA A 49 26.68 3.49 -2.70
C ALA A 49 27.73 3.15 -1.64
N CYS A 50 28.49 2.06 -1.81
CA CYS A 50 29.59 1.75 -0.91
C CYS A 50 30.76 2.73 -1.01
N THR A 51 31.06 3.26 -2.21
CA THR A 51 32.00 4.37 -2.36
C THR A 51 31.55 5.60 -1.56
N VAL A 52 30.25 5.90 -1.57
CA VAL A 52 29.67 7.05 -0.85
C VAL A 52 29.65 6.83 0.68
N PHE A 53 29.21 5.66 1.14
CA PHE A 53 29.09 5.36 2.56
C PHE A 53 30.41 4.95 3.23
N GLN A 54 31.45 4.62 2.45
CA GLN A 54 32.81 4.44 2.96
C GLN A 54 33.41 5.75 3.49
N GLU A 55 33.19 6.87 2.78
CA GLU A 55 33.63 8.20 3.21
C GLU A 55 32.83 8.75 4.40
N GLN A 56 31.53 8.44 4.49
CA GLN A 56 30.62 9.05 5.46
C GLN A 56 30.41 8.26 6.75
N ASN A 57 30.42 6.92 6.67
CA ASN A 57 30.06 6.02 7.78
C ASN A 57 31.07 4.87 7.95
N ASN A 58 32.34 5.11 7.58
CA ASN A 58 33.45 4.16 7.73
C ASN A 58 33.16 2.74 7.20
N GLY A 59 32.33 2.64 6.15
CA GLY A 59 31.95 1.36 5.53
C GLY A 59 30.87 0.55 6.27
N MET A 60 30.23 1.07 7.33
CA MET A 60 29.25 0.35 8.18
C MET A 60 28.09 -0.34 7.44
N TYR A 61 27.75 0.09 6.22
CA TYR A 61 26.68 -0.50 5.39
C TYR A 61 27.20 -1.44 4.28
N CYS A 62 28.48 -1.79 4.27
CA CYS A 62 29.18 -2.39 3.14
C CYS A 62 30.08 -3.57 3.53
N CYS A 63 29.95 -4.68 2.80
CA CYS A 63 30.64 -5.93 3.12
C CYS A 63 31.85 -6.13 2.21
N TYR A 64 33.04 -5.94 2.77
CA TYR A 64 34.34 -6.06 2.09
C TYR A 64 35.03 -7.41 2.33
N GLU A 65 34.67 -8.12 3.40
CA GLU A 65 35.20 -9.44 3.76
C GLU A 65 34.18 -10.56 3.45
N SER A 66 34.55 -11.82 3.68
CA SER A 66 33.69 -12.99 3.40
C SER A 66 32.66 -13.31 4.50
N GLN A 67 32.69 -12.59 5.62
CA GLN A 67 31.73 -12.66 6.72
C GLN A 67 31.45 -11.23 7.19
N CYS A 68 30.19 -10.90 7.45
CA CYS A 68 29.75 -9.57 7.86
C CYS A 68 28.55 -9.67 8.81
N GLU A 69 28.56 -8.90 9.88
CA GLU A 69 27.46 -8.85 10.85
C GLU A 69 26.18 -8.21 10.24
N PRO A 70 24.98 -8.70 10.59
CA PRO A 70 23.72 -8.02 10.27
C PRO A 70 23.66 -6.63 10.93
N ASN A 71 23.16 -5.63 10.21
CA ASN A 71 22.95 -4.29 10.77
C ASN A 71 21.47 -4.06 11.14
N LYS A 72 21.19 -2.96 11.87
CA LYS A 72 19.82 -2.58 12.32
C LYS A 72 18.76 -2.51 11.21
N TYR A 73 19.16 -2.48 9.93
CA TYR A 73 18.27 -2.43 8.77
C TYR A 73 18.14 -3.74 8.00
N SER A 74 19.02 -4.73 8.19
CA SER A 74 18.95 -6.03 7.48
C SER A 74 17.59 -6.70 7.67
N ALA A 75 17.05 -6.69 8.89
CA ALA A 75 15.72 -7.24 9.21
C ALA A 75 14.55 -6.50 8.52
N PHE A 76 14.66 -5.17 8.35
CA PHE A 76 13.66 -4.37 7.63
C PHE A 76 13.62 -4.76 6.14
N PHE A 77 14.77 -4.98 5.52
CA PHE A 77 14.84 -5.35 4.11
C PHE A 77 14.42 -6.80 3.83
N VAL A 78 14.79 -7.75 4.70
CA VAL A 78 14.29 -9.15 4.61
C VAL A 78 12.77 -9.20 4.72
N ARG A 79 12.17 -8.41 5.63
CA ARG A 79 10.71 -8.29 5.76
C ARG A 79 10.03 -7.73 4.50
N MET A 80 10.68 -6.79 3.80
CA MET A 80 10.13 -6.17 2.59
C MET A 80 10.36 -7.00 1.32
N CYS A 81 11.37 -7.87 1.31
CA CYS A 81 11.68 -8.78 0.21
C CYS A 81 12.23 -10.11 0.76
N PRO A 82 11.38 -11.10 1.09
CA PRO A 82 11.83 -12.37 1.70
C PRO A 82 12.75 -13.23 0.82
N GLU A 83 12.79 -12.98 -0.50
CA GLU A 83 13.73 -13.62 -1.43
C GLU A 83 15.08 -12.86 -1.55
N ALA A 84 15.27 -11.74 -0.84
CA ALA A 84 16.55 -11.05 -0.77
C ALA A 84 17.46 -11.75 0.24
N ILE A 85 18.45 -12.50 -0.27
CA ILE A 85 19.34 -13.32 0.55
C ILE A 85 20.29 -12.43 1.38
N SER A 86 20.36 -12.69 2.68
CA SER A 86 21.32 -12.10 3.61
C SER A 86 22.26 -13.18 4.14
N TYR A 87 23.54 -12.84 4.32
CA TYR A 87 24.55 -13.68 4.96
C TYR A 87 25.19 -12.90 6.13
N SER A 88 25.45 -13.48 7.31
CA SER A 88 25.09 -14.84 7.75
C SER A 88 25.08 -14.96 9.28
N SER A 89 24.00 -15.50 9.85
CA SER A 89 23.98 -15.96 11.26
C SER A 89 22.88 -17.00 11.57
N ASP A 90 21.76 -17.04 10.84
CA ASP A 90 20.61 -17.94 11.11
C ASP A 90 20.41 -19.10 10.11
N ALA A 91 21.45 -19.91 9.86
CA ALA A 91 21.31 -21.29 9.32
C ALA A 91 22.60 -22.11 9.50
N SER A 92 22.53 -23.26 10.18
CA SER A 92 23.72 -24.02 10.60
C SER A 92 24.24 -25.06 9.60
N THR A 93 24.06 -24.86 8.29
CA THR A 93 24.49 -25.81 7.25
C THR A 93 25.17 -25.15 6.05
N ASP A 94 26.48 -25.38 5.97
CA ASP A 94 27.40 -25.26 4.84
C ASP A 94 26.77 -24.90 3.47
N THR A 95 26.82 -23.60 3.12
CA THR A 95 26.52 -23.12 1.76
C THR A 95 27.49 -22.00 1.38
N SER A 96 28.51 -22.34 0.60
CA SER A 96 29.42 -21.37 -0.03
C SER A 96 28.88 -20.93 -1.40
N PHE A 97 29.12 -19.67 -1.78
CA PHE A 97 28.60 -19.09 -3.02
C PHE A 97 29.70 -18.47 -3.88
N SER A 98 29.84 -19.00 -5.09
CA SER A 98 30.84 -18.58 -6.08
C SER A 98 30.15 -17.94 -7.28
N CYS A 99 30.55 -16.72 -7.67
CA CYS A 99 30.19 -16.15 -8.96
C CYS A 99 31.15 -16.67 -10.05
N PRO A 100 30.70 -16.87 -11.30
CA PRO A 100 31.59 -17.04 -12.44
C PRO A 100 32.49 -15.82 -12.63
N PHE A 101 33.65 -16.02 -13.26
CA PHE A 101 34.47 -14.92 -13.77
C PHE A 101 33.70 -14.12 -14.85
N ASP A 102 34.12 -12.87 -15.05
CA ASP A 102 33.65 -11.96 -16.11
C ASP A 102 32.14 -11.64 -16.12
N THR A 103 31.60 -11.25 -14.96
CA THR A 103 30.25 -10.67 -14.83
C THR A 103 30.29 -9.17 -14.55
N ASP A 104 29.89 -8.35 -15.52
CA ASP A 104 29.68 -6.90 -15.35
C ASP A 104 28.37 -6.61 -14.58
N TYR A 105 28.40 -5.61 -13.68
CA TYR A 105 27.22 -5.17 -12.92
C TYR A 105 27.19 -3.65 -12.71
N GLN A 106 25.99 -3.07 -12.65
CA GLN A 106 25.74 -1.69 -12.24
C GLN A 106 24.81 -1.68 -11.03
N VAL A 107 25.07 -0.77 -10.09
CA VAL A 107 24.38 -0.68 -8.80
C VAL A 107 23.62 0.65 -8.73
N ILE A 108 22.33 0.62 -8.37
CA ILE A 108 21.45 1.79 -8.33
C ILE A 108 20.73 1.84 -6.98
N PHE A 109 20.77 2.99 -6.32
CA PHE A 109 20.04 3.26 -5.07
C PHE A 109 19.17 4.52 -5.20
N CYS A 110 17.87 4.35 -4.99
CA CYS A 110 16.86 5.36 -4.65
C CYS A 110 17.14 6.84 -5.08
N PRO A 111 17.04 7.19 -6.38
CA PRO A 111 17.08 8.58 -6.81
C PRO A 111 15.80 9.33 -6.35
N PRO A 112 15.89 10.62 -5.97
CA PRO A 112 14.72 11.44 -5.71
C PRO A 112 13.97 11.76 -7.02
N VAL A 113 12.64 11.75 -6.96
CA VAL A 113 11.80 12.23 -8.07
C VAL A 113 11.53 13.72 -7.87
N ASN A 114 11.72 14.53 -8.91
CA ASN A 114 10.99 15.78 -9.04
C ASN A 114 10.69 16.10 -10.52
N LEU A 115 9.55 16.72 -10.76
CA LEU A 115 8.99 17.04 -12.08
C LEU A 115 8.57 18.50 -12.11
N THR A 116 9.05 19.29 -13.08
CA THR A 116 8.24 20.20 -13.95
C THR A 116 9.06 21.21 -14.76
N SER A 117 8.53 21.56 -15.94
CA SER A 117 8.80 22.79 -16.72
C SER A 117 10.17 22.98 -17.41
N SER A 118 10.25 23.97 -18.32
CA SER A 118 11.27 24.03 -19.39
C SER A 118 11.51 25.47 -19.96
N PRO A 119 11.96 25.69 -21.23
CA PRO A 119 13.10 26.56 -21.65
C PRO A 119 12.73 28.07 -21.86
N PRO A 120 13.62 29.02 -22.27
CA PRO A 120 14.90 28.87 -23.00
C PRO A 120 16.09 29.81 -22.60
N SER A 121 17.11 29.84 -23.47
CA SER A 121 18.42 30.57 -23.43
C SER A 121 18.35 32.01 -24.03
N PRO A 122 19.45 32.79 -24.24
CA PRO A 122 20.90 32.71 -23.88
C PRO A 122 21.32 33.99 -23.06
N PRO A 123 22.52 34.67 -23.18
CA PRO A 123 23.89 34.36 -23.66
C PRO A 123 25.05 34.81 -22.70
N ASN A 124 26.31 34.84 -23.20
CA ASN A 124 27.47 35.67 -22.78
C ASN A 124 28.15 35.44 -21.40
N SER A 125 29.39 35.88 -21.12
CA SER A 125 30.68 36.03 -21.87
C SER A 125 31.72 36.66 -20.91
N ALA A 126 33.02 36.70 -21.28
CA ALA A 126 34.13 37.35 -20.54
C ALA A 126 34.54 36.66 -19.21
N ASP A 127 35.75 36.83 -18.68
CA ASP A 127 37.11 36.88 -19.25
C ASP A 127 38.12 36.88 -18.08
N LEU A 128 39.38 36.50 -18.34
CA LEU A 128 40.62 37.14 -17.85
C LEU A 128 41.84 36.18 -17.77
N ARG A 129 42.92 36.61 -18.41
CA ARG A 129 44.34 36.20 -18.25
C ARG A 129 45.03 37.18 -17.26
N PRO A 130 46.39 37.25 -17.09
CA PRO A 130 47.54 36.44 -17.52
C PRO A 130 48.39 35.91 -16.32
N LEU A 131 49.64 35.39 -16.37
CA LEU A 131 50.75 35.33 -17.38
C LEU A 131 51.22 33.83 -17.53
N SER A 132 52.46 33.30 -17.61
CA SER A 132 53.90 33.66 -17.80
C SER A 132 54.62 32.34 -18.18
N SER A 133 55.52 32.17 -19.16
CA SER A 133 56.75 32.85 -19.63
C SER A 133 58.02 32.57 -18.79
N PRO A 134 59.23 32.33 -19.37
CA PRO A 134 59.59 31.81 -20.72
C PRO A 134 60.80 30.79 -20.63
N PRO A 135 61.82 30.70 -21.53
CA PRO A 135 61.83 30.22 -22.94
C PRO A 135 62.92 29.14 -23.31
N SER A 136 62.97 28.77 -24.60
CA SER A 136 64.18 28.47 -25.43
C SER A 136 64.59 26.97 -25.64
N PRO A 137 65.53 26.62 -26.58
CA PRO A 137 65.16 26.01 -27.88
C PRO A 137 66.15 24.85 -28.28
N PRO A 138 66.58 24.57 -29.55
CA PRO A 138 66.04 24.78 -30.92
C PRO A 138 66.04 23.50 -31.84
N ASN A 139 65.66 23.65 -33.12
CA ASN A 139 66.08 22.81 -34.29
C ASN A 139 65.58 21.33 -34.38
N SER A 140 65.48 20.66 -35.55
CA SER A 140 65.64 21.01 -36.98
C SER A 140 64.98 19.96 -37.92
N ALA A 141 64.99 20.24 -39.24
CA ALA A 141 64.88 19.30 -40.39
C ALA A 141 63.48 18.76 -40.84
N ASP A 142 62.92 19.47 -41.84
CA ASP A 142 62.54 18.99 -43.20
C ASP A 142 62.00 17.56 -43.43
N LEU A 143 60.81 17.45 -44.05
CA LEU A 143 60.49 16.43 -45.07
C LEU A 143 59.26 16.81 -45.94
N ARG A 144 59.08 16.09 -47.06
CA ARG A 144 58.28 16.52 -48.24
C ARG A 144 56.78 16.15 -48.18
N PRO A 145 55.89 16.85 -48.93
CA PRO A 145 54.43 16.69 -48.83
C PRO A 145 53.87 15.45 -49.55
N LEU A 146 52.77 14.90 -49.00
CA LEU A 146 51.93 13.89 -49.65
C LEU A 146 50.49 14.39 -49.88
N ARG A 147 49.78 13.72 -50.80
CA ARG A 147 48.43 14.07 -51.30
C ARG A 147 47.37 14.05 -50.19
N LYS A 148 46.43 15.01 -50.23
CA LYS A 148 45.21 15.00 -49.41
C LYS A 148 44.27 13.86 -49.85
N GLY A 149 43.93 12.97 -48.91
CA GLY A 149 42.76 12.09 -49.02
C GLY A 149 41.46 12.78 -48.57
N PRO A 150 40.29 12.12 -48.70
CA PRO A 150 39.03 12.65 -48.21
C PRO A 150 39.00 12.81 -46.68
N SER A 151 38.26 13.81 -46.18
CA SER A 151 38.21 14.13 -44.75
C SER A 151 37.55 13.03 -43.91
N ILE A 152 38.22 12.65 -42.81
CA ILE A 152 37.76 11.65 -41.84
C ILE A 152 36.37 11.99 -41.26
N GLY A 153 36.06 13.28 -41.09
CA GLY A 153 34.75 13.74 -40.57
C GLY A 153 33.54 13.32 -41.41
N THR A 154 33.74 13.08 -42.72
CA THR A 154 32.68 12.60 -43.62
C THR A 154 32.21 11.18 -43.25
N PHE A 155 33.14 10.31 -42.86
CA PHE A 155 32.81 8.93 -42.46
C PHE A 155 32.17 8.88 -41.06
N VAL A 156 32.63 9.72 -40.13
CA VAL A 156 32.09 9.82 -38.77
C VAL A 156 30.62 10.29 -38.79
N SER A 157 30.29 11.30 -39.60
CA SER A 157 28.91 11.82 -39.69
C SER A 157 27.92 10.79 -40.26
N VAL A 158 28.32 10.02 -41.28
CA VAL A 158 27.49 8.93 -41.83
C VAL A 158 27.29 7.80 -40.81
N ALA A 159 28.33 7.44 -40.04
CA ALA A 159 28.23 6.42 -39.00
C ALA A 159 27.26 6.83 -37.86
N ILE A 160 27.30 8.11 -37.43
CA ILE A 160 26.37 8.65 -36.43
C ILE A 160 24.93 8.62 -36.94
N ALA A 161 24.67 9.03 -38.19
CA ALA A 161 23.34 8.98 -38.79
C ALA A 161 22.79 7.54 -38.85
N GLY A 162 23.61 6.57 -39.25
CA GLY A 162 23.24 5.15 -39.25
C GLY A 162 22.90 4.62 -37.86
N ALA A 163 23.70 4.97 -36.84
CA ALA A 163 23.44 4.59 -35.46
C ALA A 163 22.11 5.15 -34.92
N ILE A 164 21.77 6.41 -35.24
CA ILE A 164 20.49 7.03 -34.85
C ILE A 164 19.31 6.28 -35.49
N VAL A 165 19.38 5.93 -36.78
CA VAL A 165 18.32 5.16 -37.47
C VAL A 165 18.12 3.77 -36.84
N LEU A 166 19.20 3.08 -36.47
CA LEU A 166 19.13 1.80 -35.77
C LEU A 166 18.50 1.93 -34.36
N ILE A 167 18.83 2.99 -33.61
CA ILE A 167 18.22 3.27 -32.31
C ILE A 167 16.73 3.57 -32.44
N VAL A 168 16.34 4.44 -33.39
CA VAL A 168 14.92 4.80 -33.62
C VAL A 168 14.10 3.59 -34.07
N THR A 169 14.62 2.76 -34.97
CA THR A 169 13.93 1.54 -35.42
C THR A 169 13.85 0.47 -34.32
N PHE A 170 14.87 0.34 -33.46
CA PHE A 170 14.83 -0.54 -32.29
C PHE A 170 13.83 -0.07 -31.22
N ILE A 171 13.76 1.24 -30.94
CA ILE A 171 12.75 1.84 -30.06
C ILE A 171 11.35 1.63 -30.63
N PHE A 172 11.14 1.87 -31.94
CA PHE A 172 9.87 1.62 -32.62
C PHE A 172 9.47 0.14 -32.56
N PHE A 173 10.42 -0.80 -32.73
CA PHE A 173 10.18 -2.23 -32.58
C PHE A 173 9.79 -2.60 -31.14
N ILE A 174 10.45 -2.05 -30.11
CA ILE A 174 10.07 -2.25 -28.70
C ILE A 174 8.67 -1.68 -28.42
N ILE A 175 8.35 -0.48 -28.91
CA ILE A 175 7.03 0.14 -28.77
C ILE A 175 5.96 -0.72 -29.47
N ARG A 176 6.20 -1.15 -30.72
CA ARG A 176 5.29 -2.03 -31.46
C ARG A 176 5.10 -3.36 -30.75
N ARG A 177 6.17 -4.02 -30.31
CA ARG A 177 6.09 -5.30 -29.58
C ARG A 177 5.36 -5.17 -28.24
N ARG A 178 5.58 -4.08 -27.49
CA ARG A 178 4.82 -3.75 -26.27
C ARG A 178 3.34 -3.48 -26.59
N ARG A 179 3.03 -2.78 -27.68
CA ARG A 179 1.64 -2.46 -28.11
C ARG A 179 0.89 -3.70 -28.59
N THR A 180 1.51 -4.55 -29.41
CA THR A 180 0.91 -5.83 -29.85
C THR A 180 0.73 -6.80 -28.68
N ARG A 181 1.69 -6.91 -27.76
CA ARG A 181 1.53 -7.74 -26.56
C ARG A 181 0.36 -7.27 -25.69
N ARG A 182 0.28 -5.96 -25.40
CA ARG A 182 -0.84 -5.38 -24.64
C ARG A 182 -2.20 -5.60 -25.33
N HIS A 183 -2.25 -5.59 -26.66
CA HIS A 183 -3.48 -5.87 -27.41
C HIS A 183 -3.90 -7.34 -27.28
N HIS A 184 -2.95 -8.28 -27.35
CA HIS A 184 -3.23 -9.71 -27.18
C HIS A 184 -3.69 -10.02 -25.76
N GLU A 185 -2.97 -9.53 -24.74
CA GLU A 185 -3.35 -9.65 -23.31
C GLU A 185 -4.77 -9.10 -23.07
N MET A 186 -5.11 -7.97 -23.69
CA MET A 186 -6.43 -7.33 -23.62
C MET A 186 -7.54 -8.10 -24.34
N THR A 187 -7.24 -8.76 -25.46
CA THR A 187 -8.23 -9.58 -26.21
C THR A 187 -8.48 -10.91 -25.49
N ASP A 188 -7.44 -11.52 -24.93
CA ASP A 188 -7.55 -12.74 -24.14
C ASP A 188 -8.32 -12.48 -22.83
N GLU A 189 -8.06 -11.35 -22.15
CA GLU A 189 -8.86 -10.85 -21.02
C GLU A 189 -10.34 -10.68 -21.39
N GLU A 190 -10.64 -10.04 -22.52
CA GLU A 190 -12.02 -9.76 -22.93
C GLU A 190 -12.82 -11.06 -23.14
N ALA A 191 -12.18 -12.16 -23.53
CA ALA A 191 -12.76 -13.50 -23.69
C ALA A 191 -12.76 -14.36 -22.40
N GLU A 192 -11.99 -14.01 -21.38
CA GLU A 192 -12.02 -14.67 -20.06
C GLU A 192 -13.33 -14.32 -19.32
N PHE A 193 -13.77 -13.06 -19.39
CA PHE A 193 -15.03 -12.61 -18.76
C PHE A 193 -16.27 -13.28 -19.37
N ASP A 194 -16.28 -13.53 -20.68
CA ASP A 194 -17.44 -14.13 -21.38
C ASP A 194 -17.63 -15.62 -21.07
N GLN A 195 -16.68 -16.26 -20.36
CA GLN A 195 -16.76 -17.67 -19.94
C GLN A 195 -17.18 -17.83 -18.46
N LEU A 196 -17.25 -16.74 -17.68
CA LEU A 196 -17.66 -16.76 -16.28
C LEU A 196 -19.19 -16.78 -16.16
N GLN A 197 -19.77 -17.96 -15.93
CA GLN A 197 -21.19 -18.11 -15.62
C GLN A 197 -21.59 -17.32 -14.37
N GLY A 198 -22.72 -16.61 -14.42
CA GLY A 198 -23.22 -15.81 -13.30
C GLY A 198 -22.54 -14.44 -13.14
N THR A 199 -21.93 -13.90 -14.21
CA THR A 199 -21.33 -12.56 -14.21
C THR A 199 -22.37 -11.43 -14.16
N PRO A 200 -22.00 -10.26 -13.58
CA PRO A 200 -22.78 -9.02 -13.69
C PRO A 200 -22.96 -8.54 -15.13
N MET A 201 -23.90 -7.63 -15.36
CA MET A 201 -24.19 -7.11 -16.71
C MET A 201 -22.98 -6.41 -17.33
N ARG A 202 -22.57 -6.83 -18.52
CA ARG A 202 -21.47 -6.21 -19.27
C ARG A 202 -22.00 -4.99 -20.03
N PHE A 203 -21.52 -3.80 -19.66
CA PHE A 203 -21.82 -2.53 -20.30
C PHE A 203 -20.67 -2.08 -21.22
N THR A 204 -21.02 -1.37 -22.30
CA THR A 204 -20.03 -0.64 -23.12
C THR A 204 -19.59 0.66 -22.42
N PHE A 205 -18.43 1.20 -22.78
CA PHE A 205 -18.00 2.49 -22.24
C PHE A 205 -18.98 3.61 -22.63
N GLN A 206 -19.50 3.57 -23.86
CA GLN A 206 -20.44 4.58 -24.37
C GLN A 206 -21.78 4.59 -23.59
N GLN A 207 -22.27 3.42 -23.16
CA GLN A 207 -23.47 3.36 -22.31
C GLN A 207 -23.23 4.02 -20.95
N LEU A 208 -22.07 3.79 -20.31
CA LEU A 208 -21.76 4.39 -19.01
C LEU A 208 -21.39 5.88 -19.12
N GLU A 209 -20.76 6.30 -20.22
CA GLU A 209 -20.51 7.71 -20.53
C GLU A 209 -21.84 8.46 -20.73
N ALA A 210 -22.81 7.87 -21.43
CA ALA A 210 -24.15 8.45 -21.56
C ALA A 210 -24.92 8.47 -20.23
N ALA A 211 -24.90 7.37 -19.47
CA ALA A 211 -25.61 7.24 -18.20
C ALA A 211 -25.10 8.17 -17.09
N THR A 212 -23.85 8.65 -17.17
CA THR A 212 -23.21 9.55 -16.17
C THR A 212 -23.08 11.01 -16.64
N GLU A 213 -23.81 11.40 -17.68
CA GLU A 213 -23.69 12.71 -18.35
C GLU A 213 -22.22 13.09 -18.66
N GLN A 214 -21.47 12.14 -19.24
CA GLN A 214 -20.03 12.24 -19.51
C GLN A 214 -19.14 12.31 -18.25
N PHE A 215 -19.51 11.56 -17.20
CA PHE A 215 -18.83 11.54 -15.89
C PHE A 215 -18.84 12.92 -15.19
N LYS A 216 -19.97 13.64 -15.29
CA LYS A 216 -20.15 15.01 -14.79
C LYS A 216 -20.21 15.07 -13.26
N ASP A 217 -21.10 14.30 -12.63
CA ASP A 217 -21.38 14.43 -11.20
C ASP A 217 -20.56 13.43 -10.38
N LYS A 218 -19.40 13.87 -9.89
CA LYS A 218 -18.50 13.07 -9.04
C LYS A 218 -19.01 13.00 -7.59
N LEU A 219 -19.35 11.79 -7.12
CA LEU A 219 -19.75 11.49 -5.75
C LEU A 219 -18.55 11.38 -4.78
N GLY A 220 -17.38 11.00 -5.30
CA GLY A 220 -16.14 10.90 -4.54
C GLY A 220 -14.95 10.44 -5.38
N GLU A 221 -13.76 10.45 -4.76
CA GLU A 221 -12.52 9.92 -5.33
C GLU A 221 -11.67 9.31 -4.21
N GLY A 222 -11.03 8.17 -4.48
CA GLY A 222 -10.26 7.41 -3.50
C GLY A 222 -9.05 6.70 -4.10
N GLY A 223 -8.44 5.82 -3.30
CA GLY A 223 -7.21 5.09 -3.69
C GLY A 223 -7.34 4.24 -4.95
N PHE A 224 -8.56 3.85 -5.32
CA PHE A 224 -8.85 2.92 -6.41
C PHE A 224 -9.42 3.61 -7.67
N GLY A 225 -9.97 4.82 -7.55
CA GLY A 225 -10.60 5.52 -8.68
C GLY A 225 -11.55 6.65 -8.27
N SER A 226 -12.27 7.19 -9.26
CA SER A 226 -13.37 8.15 -9.08
C SER A 226 -14.73 7.45 -9.11
N VAL A 227 -15.70 7.92 -8.34
CA VAL A 227 -17.10 7.45 -8.38
C VAL A 227 -17.99 8.58 -8.87
N PHE A 228 -18.84 8.27 -9.85
CA PHE A 228 -19.78 9.20 -10.47
C PHE A 228 -21.21 8.73 -10.27
N GLU A 229 -22.16 9.66 -10.15
CA GLU A 229 -23.58 9.34 -10.26
C GLU A 229 -23.93 9.06 -11.73
N GLY A 230 -24.91 8.19 -11.93
CA GLY A 230 -25.56 8.03 -13.22
C GLY A 230 -26.99 7.49 -13.10
N GLN A 231 -27.66 7.40 -14.24
CA GLN A 231 -29.03 6.94 -14.37
C GLN A 231 -29.12 5.87 -15.46
N LEU A 232 -29.65 4.69 -15.14
CA LEU A 232 -29.89 3.60 -16.08
C LEU A 232 -31.38 3.29 -16.13
N CYS A 233 -32.05 3.71 -17.22
CA CYS A 233 -33.51 3.73 -17.30
C CYS A 233 -34.12 4.50 -16.11
N GLU A 234 -34.83 3.83 -15.21
CA GLU A 234 -35.43 4.43 -14.01
C GLU A 234 -34.58 4.25 -12.73
N GLU A 235 -33.47 3.48 -12.80
CA GLU A 235 -32.63 3.14 -11.65
C GLU A 235 -31.41 4.09 -11.53
N ARG A 236 -31.23 4.71 -10.36
CA ARG A 236 -30.01 5.50 -10.03
C ARG A 236 -28.85 4.57 -9.73
N ILE A 237 -27.71 4.81 -10.36
CA ILE A 237 -26.50 3.97 -10.28
C ILE A 237 -25.29 4.77 -9.80
N ALA A 238 -24.34 4.08 -9.18
CA ALA A 238 -23.00 4.61 -8.88
C ALA A 238 -21.97 3.94 -9.80
N VAL A 239 -21.26 4.73 -10.60
CA VAL A 239 -20.25 4.26 -11.57
C VAL A 239 -18.85 4.55 -11.05
N LYS A 240 -18.18 3.52 -10.54
CA LYS A 240 -16.78 3.57 -10.08
C LYS A 240 -15.86 3.33 -11.27
N ARG A 241 -15.04 4.33 -11.61
CA ARG A 241 -14.10 4.33 -12.73
C ARG A 241 -12.66 4.20 -12.21
N LEU A 242 -11.96 3.16 -12.66
CA LEU A 242 -10.66 2.75 -12.12
C LEU A 242 -9.51 3.27 -12.99
N ASP A 243 -9.17 4.55 -12.86
CA ASP A 243 -8.19 5.24 -13.72
C ASP A 243 -6.71 4.82 -13.49
N ARG A 244 -6.41 4.00 -12.47
CA ARG A 244 -5.02 3.65 -12.08
C ARG A 244 -4.51 2.39 -12.79
N ALA A 245 -3.63 2.58 -13.78
CA ALA A 245 -3.03 1.50 -14.54
C ALA A 245 -2.29 0.46 -13.66
N GLY A 246 -2.49 -0.83 -13.94
CA GLY A 246 -1.83 -1.95 -13.25
C GLY A 246 -2.49 -2.31 -11.92
N GLN A 247 -2.58 -1.37 -10.97
CA GLN A 247 -3.23 -1.60 -9.68
C GLN A 247 -4.75 -1.80 -9.86
N GLY A 248 -5.44 -0.86 -10.49
CA GLY A 248 -6.89 -0.89 -10.71
C GLY A 248 -7.38 -2.12 -11.49
N LYS A 249 -6.53 -2.75 -12.32
CA LYS A 249 -6.87 -4.03 -12.97
C LYS A 249 -7.03 -5.17 -11.95
N ARG A 250 -6.19 -5.22 -10.90
CA ARG A 250 -6.25 -6.28 -9.88
C ARG A 250 -7.45 -6.11 -8.96
N GLU A 251 -7.77 -4.88 -8.60
CA GLU A 251 -8.98 -4.56 -7.84
C GLU A 251 -10.24 -4.84 -8.67
N PHE A 252 -10.29 -4.41 -9.94
CA PHE A 252 -11.37 -4.73 -10.87
C PHE A 252 -11.65 -6.24 -10.96
N LEU A 253 -10.62 -7.05 -11.16
CA LEU A 253 -10.74 -8.51 -11.20
C LEU A 253 -11.25 -9.08 -9.87
N ALA A 254 -10.73 -8.58 -8.73
CA ALA A 254 -11.18 -9.02 -7.41
C ALA A 254 -12.66 -8.72 -7.15
N GLU A 255 -13.15 -7.54 -7.55
CA GLU A 255 -14.57 -7.18 -7.40
C GLU A 255 -15.46 -8.01 -8.34
N VAL A 256 -15.18 -8.05 -9.65
CA VAL A 256 -16.01 -8.79 -10.63
C VAL A 256 -16.04 -10.30 -10.31
N GLN A 257 -14.93 -10.90 -9.88
CA GLN A 257 -14.86 -12.32 -9.53
C GLN A 257 -15.44 -12.66 -8.14
N THR A 258 -15.63 -11.68 -7.25
CA THR A 258 -16.10 -11.91 -5.88
C THR A 258 -17.52 -11.39 -5.67
N ILE A 259 -17.72 -10.06 -5.66
CA ILE A 259 -19.04 -9.49 -5.38
C ILE A 259 -20.00 -9.68 -6.58
N GLY A 260 -19.47 -9.90 -7.78
CA GLY A 260 -20.27 -10.03 -9.00
C GLY A 260 -21.27 -11.20 -9.03
N SER A 261 -21.05 -12.27 -8.26
CA SER A 261 -22.00 -13.38 -8.12
C SER A 261 -22.76 -13.35 -6.78
N ILE A 262 -22.55 -12.33 -5.95
CA ILE A 262 -23.02 -12.29 -4.55
C ILE A 262 -24.14 -11.27 -4.38
N HIS A 263 -25.18 -11.66 -3.65
CA HIS A 263 -26.35 -10.82 -3.36
C HIS A 263 -26.73 -11.01 -1.88
N HIS A 264 -26.59 -9.96 -1.08
CA HIS A 264 -26.98 -9.93 0.34
C HIS A 264 -27.39 -8.51 0.72
N ILE A 265 -28.38 -8.34 1.62
CA ILE A 265 -28.99 -7.03 1.91
C ILE A 265 -28.00 -6.00 2.48
N ASN A 266 -26.98 -6.44 3.22
CA ASN A 266 -25.94 -5.59 3.81
C ASN A 266 -24.64 -5.53 2.99
N LEU A 267 -24.66 -5.87 1.70
CA LEU A 267 -23.53 -5.69 0.78
C LEU A 267 -23.99 -4.83 -0.41
N VAL A 268 -23.18 -3.87 -0.86
CA VAL A 268 -23.52 -3.00 -1.99
C VAL A 268 -23.49 -3.81 -3.28
N ARG A 269 -24.66 -3.91 -3.92
CA ARG A 269 -24.87 -4.73 -5.11
C ARG A 269 -24.14 -4.18 -6.33
N LEU A 270 -23.29 -5.01 -6.94
CA LEU A 270 -22.68 -4.76 -8.25
C LEU A 270 -23.66 -5.21 -9.35
N PHE A 271 -24.28 -4.26 -10.05
CA PHE A 271 -25.15 -4.54 -11.20
C PHE A 271 -24.37 -4.99 -12.44
N GLY A 272 -23.18 -4.43 -12.65
CA GLY A 272 -22.45 -4.61 -13.91
C GLY A 272 -21.05 -4.04 -13.94
N PHE A 273 -20.39 -4.22 -15.08
CA PHE A 273 -19.04 -3.71 -15.35
C PHE A 273 -18.84 -3.32 -16.81
N CYS A 274 -17.91 -2.40 -17.06
CA CYS A 274 -17.34 -2.16 -18.38
C CYS A 274 -15.87 -2.60 -18.39
N ALA A 275 -15.57 -3.58 -19.24
CA ALA A 275 -14.22 -3.98 -19.61
C ALA A 275 -14.09 -3.86 -21.13
N GLU A 276 -13.62 -2.68 -21.57
CA GLU A 276 -13.35 -2.37 -22.97
C GLU A 276 -11.98 -1.68 -23.08
N LYS A 277 -11.07 -2.19 -23.92
CA LYS A 277 -9.77 -1.55 -24.15
C LYS A 277 -9.02 -1.33 -22.82
N SER A 278 -8.68 -0.08 -22.49
CA SER A 278 -8.11 0.35 -21.20
C SER A 278 -9.13 0.77 -20.14
N HIS A 279 -10.41 0.84 -20.48
CA HIS A 279 -11.48 1.25 -19.56
C HIS A 279 -11.85 0.08 -18.64
N ARG A 280 -11.91 0.36 -17.34
CA ARG A 280 -12.36 -0.57 -16.30
C ARG A 280 -13.29 0.22 -15.37
N LEU A 281 -14.59 -0.08 -15.43
CA LEU A 281 -15.62 0.58 -14.63
C LEU A 281 -16.54 -0.46 -14.00
N LEU A 282 -17.02 -0.17 -12.79
CA LEU A 282 -17.92 -1.00 -12.00
C LEU A 282 -19.20 -0.21 -11.71
N VAL A 283 -20.35 -0.85 -11.84
CA VAL A 283 -21.68 -0.22 -11.76
C VAL A 283 -22.44 -0.83 -10.58
N TYR A 284 -22.75 -0.02 -9.59
CA TYR A 284 -23.42 -0.44 -8.35
C TYR A 284 -24.78 0.26 -8.21
N GLU A 285 -25.59 -0.23 -7.27
CA GLU A 285 -26.71 0.53 -6.72
C GLU A 285 -26.25 1.88 -6.15
N SER A 286 -27.10 2.90 -6.28
CA SER A 286 -26.86 4.20 -5.64
C SER A 286 -27.15 4.12 -4.14
N MET A 287 -26.31 4.78 -3.33
CA MET A 287 -26.41 4.82 -1.86
C MET A 287 -26.51 6.29 -1.43
N PRO A 288 -27.71 6.90 -1.41
CA PRO A 288 -27.85 8.37 -1.48
C PRO A 288 -27.34 9.14 -0.26
N LYS A 289 -27.22 8.50 0.91
CA LYS A 289 -26.62 9.12 2.10
C LYS A 289 -25.09 9.02 2.14
N GLY A 290 -24.48 8.33 1.16
CA GLY A 290 -23.04 8.20 1.01
C GLY A 290 -22.40 7.34 2.11
N SER A 291 -21.14 7.63 2.41
CA SER A 291 -20.32 6.89 3.37
C SER A 291 -20.58 7.29 4.82
N LEU A 292 -20.50 6.30 5.72
CA LEU A 292 -20.76 6.44 7.16
C LEU A 292 -19.82 7.45 7.85
N ASP A 293 -18.59 7.61 7.37
CA ASP A 293 -17.62 8.58 7.90
C ASP A 293 -18.15 10.03 7.91
N ARG A 294 -18.94 10.41 6.90
CA ARG A 294 -19.61 11.72 6.81
C ARG A 294 -20.61 11.94 7.96
N TRP A 295 -21.24 10.87 8.44
CA TRP A 295 -22.25 10.91 9.51
C TRP A 295 -21.64 10.77 10.91
N ILE A 296 -20.49 10.09 11.04
CA ILE A 296 -19.74 10.07 12.30
C ILE A 296 -19.02 11.41 12.51
N TYR A 297 -18.24 11.90 11.54
CA TYR A 297 -17.31 13.02 11.72
C TYR A 297 -17.73 14.36 11.08
N GLY A 298 -18.59 14.36 10.06
CA GLY A 298 -18.85 15.51 9.16
C GLY A 298 -19.63 16.70 9.77
N ARG A 299 -19.62 16.85 11.09
CA ARG A 299 -20.44 17.76 11.89
C ARG A 299 -20.06 19.24 11.76
N HIS A 300 -18.91 19.54 11.15
CA HIS A 300 -18.44 20.91 10.94
C HIS A 300 -18.93 21.57 9.64
N GLU A 301 -19.47 20.81 8.68
CA GLU A 301 -19.89 21.33 7.38
C GLU A 301 -21.38 21.08 7.06
N ASN A 302 -22.02 20.12 7.72
CA ASN A 302 -23.44 19.78 7.48
C ASN A 302 -24.35 20.18 8.65
N THR A 303 -25.52 20.74 8.33
CA THR A 303 -26.59 21.06 9.30
C THR A 303 -27.42 19.84 9.72
N ALA A 304 -26.92 18.62 9.52
CA ALA A 304 -27.61 17.39 9.86
C ALA A 304 -27.43 17.05 11.36
N PRO A 305 -28.47 16.56 12.06
CA PRO A 305 -28.31 16.09 13.43
C PRO A 305 -27.38 14.87 13.50
N PRO A 306 -26.69 14.63 14.64
CA PRO A 306 -25.94 13.39 14.86
C PRO A 306 -26.85 12.16 14.72
N LEU A 307 -26.28 11.02 14.30
CA LEU A 307 -27.02 9.75 14.27
C LEU A 307 -27.55 9.40 15.67
N GLU A 308 -28.85 9.10 15.75
CA GLU A 308 -29.52 8.53 16.91
C GLU A 308 -28.93 7.16 17.29
N TRP A 309 -28.95 6.82 18.58
CA TRP A 309 -28.45 5.56 19.12
C TRP A 309 -29.05 4.35 18.39
N ARG A 310 -30.38 4.34 18.19
CA ARG A 310 -31.08 3.27 17.46
C ARG A 310 -30.56 3.09 16.03
N VAL A 311 -30.22 4.19 15.34
CA VAL A 311 -29.66 4.15 13.98
C VAL A 311 -28.22 3.65 14.01
N ARG A 312 -27.41 4.04 15.02
CA ARG A 312 -26.06 3.49 15.23
C ARG A 312 -26.09 1.98 15.49
N CYS A 313 -26.97 1.49 16.37
CA CYS A 313 -27.15 0.06 16.61
C CYS A 313 -27.55 -0.70 15.35
N LYS A 314 -28.49 -0.16 14.55
CA LYS A 314 -28.90 -0.73 13.27
C LYS A 314 -27.72 -0.85 12.30
N ILE A 315 -26.95 0.23 12.13
CA ILE A 315 -25.75 0.26 11.29
C ILE A 315 -24.72 -0.79 11.75
N ILE A 316 -24.46 -0.92 13.05
CA ILE A 316 -23.54 -1.93 13.59
C ILE A 316 -24.03 -3.35 13.30
N ALA A 317 -25.32 -3.64 13.50
CA ALA A 317 -25.91 -4.95 13.20
C ALA A 317 -25.92 -5.28 11.70
N ASP A 318 -26.20 -4.30 10.86
CA ASP A 318 -26.13 -4.41 9.39
C ASP A 318 -24.71 -4.78 8.92
N ILE A 319 -23.68 -4.08 9.42
CA ILE A 319 -22.27 -4.40 9.10
C ILE A 319 -21.92 -5.81 9.58
N ALA A 320 -22.34 -6.19 10.80
CA ALA A 320 -22.05 -7.50 11.37
C ALA A 320 -22.66 -8.64 10.54
N LYS A 321 -23.90 -8.46 10.05
CA LYS A 321 -24.58 -9.41 9.15
C LYS A 321 -23.90 -9.48 7.79
N GLY A 322 -23.50 -8.34 7.23
CA GLY A 322 -22.71 -8.30 6.00
C GLY A 322 -21.40 -9.10 6.09
N LEU A 323 -20.65 -8.96 7.19
CA LEU A 323 -19.41 -9.74 7.40
C LEU A 323 -19.70 -11.22 7.68
N SER A 324 -20.69 -11.57 8.51
CA SER A 324 -21.02 -12.98 8.78
C SER A 324 -21.41 -13.73 7.51
N TYR A 325 -22.20 -13.13 6.64
CA TYR A 325 -22.52 -13.71 5.33
C TYR A 325 -21.26 -14.00 4.48
N LEU A 326 -20.31 -13.05 4.42
CA LEU A 326 -19.04 -13.21 3.70
C LEU A 326 -18.13 -14.28 4.32
N HIS A 327 -18.08 -14.36 5.65
CA HIS A 327 -17.19 -15.24 6.41
C HIS A 327 -17.73 -16.68 6.51
N GLU A 328 -19.03 -16.83 6.68
CA GLU A 328 -19.66 -18.05 7.20
C GLU A 328 -20.67 -18.67 6.22
N GLU A 329 -21.36 -17.88 5.38
CA GLU A 329 -22.39 -18.39 4.46
C GLU A 329 -21.92 -18.58 3.00
N CYS A 330 -21.03 -17.71 2.50
CA CYS A 330 -20.51 -17.82 1.13
C CYS A 330 -19.81 -19.16 0.84
N MET A 331 -19.91 -19.69 -0.39
CA MET A 331 -19.33 -21.01 -0.73
C MET A 331 -17.83 -21.12 -0.37
N LYS A 332 -17.04 -20.11 -0.77
CA LYS A 332 -15.72 -19.84 -0.20
C LYS A 332 -15.85 -18.75 0.86
N ARG A 333 -15.02 -18.81 1.90
CA ARG A 333 -14.91 -17.74 2.90
C ARG A 333 -14.32 -16.50 2.22
N ILE A 334 -14.88 -15.32 2.44
CA ILE A 334 -14.39 -14.06 1.86
C ILE A 334 -13.95 -13.13 2.99
N ALA A 335 -12.67 -12.76 3.00
CA ALA A 335 -12.19 -11.65 3.82
C ALA A 335 -12.23 -10.35 3.00
N HIS A 336 -12.74 -9.27 3.60
CA HIS A 336 -12.93 -7.95 2.98
C HIS A 336 -11.61 -7.16 2.91
N LEU A 337 -10.88 -7.14 4.03
CA LEU A 337 -9.54 -6.57 4.25
C LEU A 337 -9.41 -5.04 4.13
N ASP A 338 -10.54 -4.33 4.04
CA ASP A 338 -10.61 -2.87 4.12
C ASP A 338 -11.95 -2.40 4.70
N VAL A 339 -12.35 -2.96 5.86
CA VAL A 339 -13.56 -2.54 6.59
C VAL A 339 -13.27 -1.25 7.36
N LYS A 340 -13.96 -0.16 7.02
CA LYS A 340 -13.81 1.19 7.60
C LYS A 340 -15.02 2.06 7.27
N PRO A 341 -15.29 3.18 7.96
CA PRO A 341 -16.51 3.97 7.75
C PRO A 341 -16.61 4.64 6.37
N GLN A 342 -15.51 4.82 5.64
CA GLN A 342 -15.53 5.28 4.24
C GLN A 342 -16.11 4.22 3.28
N ASN A 343 -15.95 2.94 3.60
CA ASN A 343 -16.36 1.81 2.77
C ASN A 343 -17.72 1.21 3.21
N ILE A 344 -18.35 1.79 4.23
CA ILE A 344 -19.71 1.45 4.68
C ILE A 344 -20.63 2.53 4.14
N LEU A 345 -21.52 2.17 3.22
CA LEU A 345 -22.45 3.10 2.58
C LEU A 345 -23.86 2.97 3.17
N LEU A 346 -24.61 4.07 3.11
CA LEU A 346 -25.94 4.22 3.71
C LEU A 346 -26.97 4.59 2.63
N ASP A 347 -28.07 3.84 2.61
CA ASP A 347 -29.23 4.13 1.76
C ASP A 347 -30.21 5.11 2.43
N ASP A 348 -31.38 5.31 1.83
CA ASP A 348 -32.33 6.32 2.31
C ASP A 348 -33.00 6.01 3.66
N ASP A 349 -32.98 4.75 4.11
CA ASP A 349 -33.47 4.31 5.42
C ASP A 349 -32.33 4.03 6.43
N PHE A 350 -31.11 4.51 6.11
CA PHE A 350 -29.88 4.23 6.85
C PHE A 350 -29.63 2.71 7.03
N ASN A 351 -29.96 1.87 6.04
CA ASN A 351 -29.46 0.48 6.02
C ASN A 351 -27.97 0.55 5.65
N ALA A 352 -27.12 -0.08 6.43
CA ALA A 352 -25.68 -0.09 6.14
C ALA A 352 -25.33 -1.25 5.19
N LYS A 353 -24.49 -0.93 4.20
CA LYS A 353 -23.95 -1.90 3.25
C LYS A 353 -22.44 -1.77 3.10
N LEU A 354 -21.74 -2.90 3.11
CA LEU A 354 -20.30 -2.95 2.82
C LEU A 354 -20.03 -2.77 1.32
N SER A 355 -18.98 -2.02 1.00
CA SER A 355 -18.57 -1.68 -0.36
C SER A 355 -17.04 -1.71 -0.51
N ASP A 356 -16.56 -1.57 -1.76
CA ASP A 356 -15.14 -1.50 -2.11
C ASP A 356 -14.37 -2.82 -1.89
N PHE A 357 -14.81 -3.86 -2.60
CA PHE A 357 -14.26 -5.21 -2.49
C PHE A 357 -12.89 -5.38 -3.20
N GLY A 358 -12.26 -4.30 -3.66
CA GLY A 358 -11.02 -4.34 -4.44
C GLY A 358 -9.84 -5.00 -3.73
N LEU A 359 -9.89 -5.05 -2.39
CA LEU A 359 -8.89 -5.73 -1.54
C LEU A 359 -9.33 -7.09 -0.99
N CYS A 360 -10.45 -7.66 -1.45
CA CYS A 360 -10.96 -8.92 -0.89
C CYS A 360 -10.03 -10.13 -1.11
N LYS A 361 -10.25 -11.22 -0.38
CA LYS A 361 -9.68 -12.55 -0.64
C LYS A 361 -10.70 -13.65 -0.44
N LEU A 362 -10.84 -14.50 -1.46
CA LEU A 362 -11.37 -15.86 -1.31
C LEU A 362 -10.37 -16.71 -0.52
N ILE A 363 -10.89 -17.44 0.47
CA ILE A 363 -10.22 -18.43 1.30
C ILE A 363 -11.03 -19.71 1.17
N ASP A 364 -10.40 -20.78 0.68
CA ASP A 364 -11.07 -22.09 0.56
C ASP A 364 -11.39 -22.67 1.95
N ARG A 365 -12.47 -23.48 2.03
CA ARG A 365 -13.06 -23.86 3.33
C ARG A 365 -12.20 -24.86 4.13
N ASP A 366 -11.36 -25.63 3.45
CA ASP A 366 -10.32 -26.49 4.00
C ASP A 366 -9.07 -25.70 4.47
N MET A 367 -8.89 -24.48 3.97
CA MET A 367 -7.80 -23.59 4.36
C MET A 367 -8.20 -22.72 5.56
N SER A 368 -7.32 -22.64 6.55
CA SER A 368 -7.48 -21.76 7.72
C SER A 368 -7.09 -20.30 7.44
N GLN A 369 -6.23 -20.07 6.44
CA GLN A 369 -5.56 -18.77 6.22
C GLN A 369 -5.02 -18.66 4.79
N VAL A 370 -4.75 -17.42 4.35
CA VAL A 370 -4.07 -17.13 3.07
C VAL A 370 -2.84 -16.25 3.27
N VAL A 371 -1.75 -16.58 2.58
CA VAL A 371 -0.55 -15.74 2.54
C VAL A 371 -0.79 -14.57 1.59
N THR A 372 -0.53 -13.34 2.02
CA THR A 372 -0.80 -12.16 1.19
C THR A 372 0.10 -10.97 1.49
N ARG A 373 0.35 -10.12 0.48
CA ARG A 373 1.06 -8.84 0.69
C ARG A 373 0.19 -7.88 1.51
N MET A 374 0.82 -7.13 2.41
CA MET A 374 0.19 -6.08 3.23
C MET A 374 -0.59 -5.07 2.38
N ARG A 375 -1.82 -4.79 2.78
CA ARG A 375 -2.79 -3.88 2.13
C ARG A 375 -4.00 -3.69 3.06
N GLY A 376 -4.84 -2.70 2.77
CA GLY A 376 -5.89 -2.21 3.67
C GLY A 376 -5.46 -0.88 4.30
N THR A 377 -6.37 -0.22 5.01
CA THR A 377 -6.16 1.14 5.53
C THR A 377 -5.48 1.14 6.92
N PRO A 378 -4.35 1.86 7.11
CA PRO A 378 -3.73 2.03 8.42
C PRO A 378 -4.71 2.55 9.49
N GLY A 379 -4.58 2.07 10.72
CA GLY A 379 -5.56 2.30 11.79
C GLY A 379 -6.71 1.27 11.85
N TYR A 380 -6.91 0.49 10.79
CA TYR A 380 -7.87 -0.65 10.76
C TYR A 380 -7.16 -2.02 10.65
N LEU A 381 -5.86 -2.02 10.33
CA LEU A 381 -5.08 -3.25 10.18
C LEU A 381 -4.89 -3.99 11.52
N ALA A 382 -5.43 -5.20 11.60
CA ALA A 382 -5.22 -6.13 12.71
C ALA A 382 -3.73 -6.49 12.95
N PRO A 383 -3.30 -6.78 14.21
CA PRO A 383 -1.89 -7.05 14.52
C PRO A 383 -1.24 -8.18 13.72
N GLU A 384 -1.99 -9.21 13.32
CA GLU A 384 -1.45 -10.35 12.57
C GLU A 384 -0.99 -10.01 11.15
N TRP A 385 -1.27 -8.81 10.62
CA TRP A 385 -0.68 -8.29 9.37
C TRP A 385 0.86 -8.25 9.38
N LEU A 386 1.48 -8.31 10.57
CA LEU A 386 2.93 -8.50 10.73
C LEU A 386 3.41 -9.90 10.29
N THR A 387 2.56 -10.91 10.31
CA THR A 387 2.90 -12.34 10.07
C THR A 387 2.66 -12.80 8.63
N SER A 388 2.05 -11.96 7.79
CA SER A 388 1.58 -12.24 6.41
C SER A 388 0.55 -13.38 6.26
N GLN A 389 0.13 -14.02 7.35
CA GLN A 389 -0.92 -15.05 7.39
C GLN A 389 -2.25 -14.36 7.75
N ILE A 390 -3.16 -14.26 6.78
CA ILE A 390 -4.41 -13.50 6.93
C ILE A 390 -5.62 -14.43 6.91
N THR A 391 -6.54 -14.17 7.84
CA THR A 391 -7.84 -14.84 7.97
C THR A 391 -8.96 -13.79 7.95
N GLU A 392 -10.21 -14.24 7.97
CA GLU A 392 -11.39 -13.39 8.13
C GLU A 392 -11.40 -12.59 9.45
N LYS A 393 -10.64 -13.04 10.47
CA LYS A 393 -10.53 -12.36 11.76
C LYS A 393 -9.85 -10.98 11.67
N ALA A 394 -9.17 -10.67 10.57
CA ALA A 394 -8.69 -9.32 10.30
C ALA A 394 -9.84 -8.31 10.09
N ASP A 395 -10.94 -8.75 9.47
CA ASP A 395 -12.17 -7.93 9.34
C ASP A 395 -12.87 -7.77 10.69
N VAL A 396 -12.83 -8.78 11.55
CA VAL A 396 -13.42 -8.73 12.91
C VAL A 396 -12.74 -7.65 13.75
N TYR A 397 -11.41 -7.55 13.70
CA TYR A 397 -10.67 -6.46 14.35
C TYR A 397 -11.05 -5.10 13.75
N SER A 398 -11.09 -5.00 12.43
CA SER A 398 -11.48 -3.77 11.70
C SER A 398 -12.91 -3.32 12.06
N PHE A 399 -13.84 -4.26 12.23
CA PHE A 399 -15.19 -4.03 12.74
C PHE A 399 -15.18 -3.50 14.18
N GLY A 400 -14.35 -4.07 15.07
CA GLY A 400 -14.16 -3.55 16.42
C GLY A 400 -13.71 -2.09 16.45
N VAL A 401 -12.79 -1.69 15.54
CA VAL A 401 -12.40 -0.28 15.36
C VAL A 401 -13.61 0.56 14.90
N VAL A 402 -14.35 0.12 13.88
CA VAL A 402 -15.54 0.82 13.38
C VAL A 402 -16.61 1.03 14.47
N VAL A 403 -16.87 0.03 15.30
CA VAL A 403 -17.83 0.16 16.43
C VAL A 403 -17.36 1.24 17.42
N MET A 404 -16.05 1.29 17.73
CA MET A 404 -15.49 2.33 18.60
C MET A 404 -15.60 3.73 18.00
N GLU A 405 -15.42 3.89 16.69
CA GLU A 405 -15.65 5.17 16.00
C GLU A 405 -17.13 5.60 16.03
N ILE A 406 -18.06 4.64 15.84
CA ILE A 406 -19.51 4.89 15.91
C ILE A 406 -19.95 5.30 17.32
N VAL A 407 -19.46 4.65 18.38
CA VAL A 407 -19.83 4.96 19.77
C VAL A 407 -19.22 6.28 20.24
N SER A 408 -17.98 6.57 19.86
CA SER A 408 -17.27 7.78 20.33
C SER A 408 -17.51 9.04 19.48
N GLY A 409 -17.91 8.90 18.22
CA GLY A 409 -17.95 10.01 17.27
C GLY A 409 -16.57 10.48 16.79
N ARG A 410 -15.48 9.80 17.18
CA ARG A 410 -14.08 10.15 16.87
C ARG A 410 -13.50 9.20 15.82
N LYS A 411 -12.54 9.69 15.04
CA LYS A 411 -11.71 8.83 14.18
C LYS A 411 -10.75 8.00 15.04
N ASN A 412 -10.37 6.81 14.59
CA ASN A 412 -9.35 6.02 15.29
C ASN A 412 -7.97 6.67 15.19
N LEU A 413 -7.61 7.24 14.04
CA LEU A 413 -6.40 8.05 13.88
C LEU A 413 -6.80 9.49 13.54
N ASP A 414 -6.62 10.40 14.49
CA ASP A 414 -6.88 11.83 14.28
C ASP A 414 -5.65 12.70 14.61
N THR A 415 -4.88 13.01 13.58
CA THR A 415 -3.66 13.83 13.65
C THR A 415 -3.91 15.31 13.98
N SER A 416 -5.15 15.72 14.25
CA SER A 416 -5.46 17.06 14.77
C SER A 416 -5.49 17.13 16.30
N LEU A 417 -5.46 15.99 16.99
CA LEU A 417 -5.46 15.89 18.45
C LEU A 417 -4.04 15.84 19.04
N SER A 418 -3.91 15.92 20.38
CA SER A 418 -2.63 15.71 21.06
C SER A 418 -2.12 14.28 20.88
N GLU A 419 -0.81 14.06 21.07
CA GLU A 419 -0.17 12.74 20.92
C GLU A 419 -0.83 11.68 21.82
N GLU A 420 -1.29 12.06 23.01
CA GLU A 420 -2.05 11.22 23.96
C GLU A 420 -3.43 10.82 23.43
N ASN A 421 -4.04 11.64 22.56
CA ASN A 421 -5.40 11.49 22.04
C ASN A 421 -5.47 11.06 20.56
N ILE A 422 -4.32 10.90 19.90
CA ILE A 422 -4.22 10.65 18.45
C ILE A 422 -4.79 9.29 18.03
N HIS A 423 -4.79 8.30 18.94
CA HIS A 423 -5.21 6.91 18.66
C HIS A 423 -6.32 6.43 19.61
N LEU A 424 -7.52 6.21 19.07
CA LEU A 424 -8.71 5.87 19.86
C LEU A 424 -8.59 4.51 20.56
N ILE A 425 -7.98 3.50 19.92
CA ILE A 425 -7.80 2.18 20.55
C ILE A 425 -6.78 2.21 21.70
N THR A 426 -5.77 3.09 21.66
CA THR A 426 -4.88 3.32 22.83
C THR A 426 -5.65 3.95 23.99
N LEU A 427 -6.51 4.93 23.70
CA LEU A 427 -7.34 5.57 24.73
C LEU A 427 -8.42 4.62 25.29
N LEU A 428 -8.95 3.70 24.48
CA LEU A 428 -9.82 2.60 24.94
C LEU A 428 -9.10 1.69 25.94
N GLU A 429 -7.88 1.29 25.62
CA GLU A 429 -7.03 0.47 26.48
C GLU A 429 -6.74 1.17 27.83
N GLU A 430 -6.41 2.46 27.83
CA GLU A 430 -6.24 3.26 29.06
C GLU A 430 -7.56 3.32 29.86
N LYS A 431 -8.67 3.67 29.20
CA LYS A 431 -9.95 3.94 29.86
C LYS A 431 -10.64 2.69 30.38
N VAL A 432 -10.47 1.51 29.76
CA VAL A 432 -10.95 0.25 30.36
C VAL A 432 -10.13 -0.11 31.61
N LYS A 433 -8.80 0.03 31.55
CA LYS A 433 -7.90 -0.25 32.70
C LYS A 433 -8.20 0.68 33.90
N ASN A 434 -8.61 1.92 33.63
CA ASN A 434 -9.00 2.91 34.64
C ASN A 434 -10.48 2.86 35.07
N ASN A 435 -11.32 1.98 34.49
CA ASN A 435 -12.78 1.94 34.69
C ASN A 435 -13.49 3.28 34.38
N GLN A 436 -13.20 3.85 33.20
CA GLN A 436 -13.69 5.14 32.71
C GLN A 436 -14.19 5.05 31.25
N LEU A 437 -14.96 4.00 30.91
CA LEU A 437 -15.45 3.79 29.54
C LEU A 437 -16.46 4.86 29.10
N GLU A 438 -17.23 5.39 30.03
CA GLU A 438 -18.18 6.50 29.84
C GLU A 438 -17.53 7.76 29.25
N ASP A 439 -16.23 7.95 29.51
CA ASP A 439 -15.46 9.10 29.05
C ASP A 439 -15.26 9.13 27.53
N LEU A 440 -15.44 7.98 26.87
CA LEU A 440 -15.28 7.77 25.42
C LEU A 440 -16.58 7.86 24.62
N ILE A 441 -17.74 7.90 25.28
CA ILE A 441 -19.05 7.97 24.60
C ILE A 441 -19.22 9.36 23.97
N ASP A 442 -19.79 9.45 22.77
CA ASP A 442 -20.03 10.69 22.02
C ASP A 442 -20.77 11.77 22.86
N LYS A 443 -19.99 12.68 23.46
CA LYS A 443 -20.45 13.73 24.39
C LYS A 443 -21.25 14.85 23.71
N SER A 444 -21.39 14.82 22.38
CA SER A 444 -22.16 15.80 21.60
C SER A 444 -23.53 15.28 21.14
N SER A 445 -23.87 14.02 21.43
CA SER A 445 -25.22 13.48 21.24
C SER A 445 -25.89 13.21 22.59
N ASN A 446 -26.88 14.02 22.96
CA ASN A 446 -27.67 13.81 24.18
C ASN A 446 -28.33 12.42 24.23
N ASP A 447 -28.67 11.86 23.07
CA ASP A 447 -29.26 10.52 22.94
C ASP A 447 -28.23 9.40 23.20
N MET A 448 -26.95 9.61 22.83
CA MET A 448 -25.86 8.70 23.23
C MET A 448 -25.64 8.73 24.74
N GLN A 449 -25.67 9.92 25.36
CA GLN A 449 -25.55 10.08 26.80
C GLN A 449 -26.74 9.46 27.56
N ALA A 450 -27.95 9.49 26.98
CA ALA A 450 -29.13 8.83 27.56
C ALA A 450 -29.02 7.28 27.55
N HIS A 451 -28.24 6.71 26.64
CA HIS A 451 -28.04 5.26 26.48
C HIS A 451 -26.65 4.78 26.92
N GLU A 452 -26.01 5.51 27.86
CA GLU A 452 -24.65 5.27 28.39
C GLU A 452 -24.32 3.78 28.62
N ARG A 453 -25.22 3.06 29.32
CA ARG A 453 -25.02 1.64 29.67
C ARG A 453 -24.97 0.74 28.44
N ASP A 454 -25.83 0.96 27.47
CA ASP A 454 -25.93 0.13 26.27
C ASP A 454 -24.75 0.44 25.34
N ALA A 455 -24.29 1.69 25.30
CA ALA A 455 -23.04 2.09 24.67
C ALA A 455 -21.82 1.39 25.31
N ILE A 456 -21.75 1.29 26.64
CA ILE A 456 -20.69 0.53 27.33
C ILE A 456 -20.73 -0.97 26.98
N GLN A 457 -21.90 -1.59 26.84
CA GLN A 457 -21.98 -2.99 26.38
C GLN A 457 -21.54 -3.13 24.92
N MET A 458 -21.88 -2.17 24.06
CA MET A 458 -21.41 -2.11 22.67
C MET A 458 -19.87 -1.97 22.59
N MET A 459 -19.26 -1.20 23.49
CA MET A 459 -17.80 -1.10 23.61
C MET A 459 -17.16 -2.42 24.09
N LYS A 460 -17.81 -3.21 24.96
CA LYS A 460 -17.30 -4.54 25.33
C LYS A 460 -17.33 -5.52 24.16
N LEU A 461 -18.39 -5.50 23.36
CA LEU A 461 -18.45 -6.26 22.11
C LEU A 461 -17.33 -5.84 21.14
N ALA A 462 -17.01 -4.55 21.05
CA ALA A 462 -15.86 -4.05 20.29
C ALA A 462 -14.52 -4.55 20.86
N MET A 463 -14.33 -4.51 22.18
CA MET A 463 -13.11 -5.01 22.85
C MET A 463 -12.89 -6.52 22.63
N TRP A 464 -13.97 -7.32 22.59
CA TRP A 464 -13.89 -8.74 22.21
C TRP A 464 -13.51 -8.93 20.73
N CYS A 465 -13.92 -8.01 19.84
CA CYS A 465 -13.49 -7.99 18.45
C CYS A 465 -12.03 -7.52 18.27
N LEU A 466 -11.50 -6.70 19.20
CA LEU A 466 -10.17 -6.07 19.14
C LEU A 466 -9.03 -6.92 19.74
N GLN A 467 -9.27 -8.15 20.16
CA GLN A 467 -8.25 -9.02 20.78
C GLN A 467 -7.00 -9.18 19.89
N ILE A 468 -5.80 -9.13 20.49
CA ILE A 468 -4.54 -9.24 19.73
C ILE A 468 -4.41 -10.63 19.08
N ASP A 469 -4.69 -11.72 19.79
CA ASP A 469 -4.83 -13.05 19.18
C ASP A 469 -6.14 -13.15 18.38
N CYS A 470 -6.02 -13.36 17.07
CA CYS A 470 -7.16 -13.53 16.16
C CYS A 470 -8.03 -14.77 16.50
N LYS A 471 -7.52 -15.73 17.29
CA LYS A 471 -8.30 -16.85 17.82
C LYS A 471 -9.26 -16.44 18.93
N GLY A 472 -8.89 -15.45 19.76
CA GLY A 472 -9.72 -14.95 20.86
C GLY A 472 -10.90 -14.08 20.41
N ARG A 473 -10.82 -13.50 19.20
CA ARG A 473 -11.91 -12.74 18.57
C ARG A 473 -13.11 -13.65 18.26
N PRO A 474 -14.36 -13.16 18.31
CA PRO A 474 -15.54 -13.93 17.92
C PRO A 474 -15.55 -14.28 16.42
N LYS A 475 -16.52 -15.11 16.01
CA LYS A 475 -17.06 -15.13 14.65
C LYS A 475 -18.10 -14.02 14.50
N MET A 476 -18.35 -13.57 13.27
CA MET A 476 -19.36 -12.54 13.05
C MET A 476 -20.79 -13.04 13.31
N SER A 477 -21.06 -14.35 13.19
CA SER A 477 -22.35 -14.94 13.61
C SER A 477 -22.54 -14.97 15.13
N GLU A 478 -21.47 -14.87 15.91
CA GLU A 478 -21.52 -14.71 17.37
C GLU A 478 -21.74 -13.23 17.72
N VAL A 479 -21.07 -12.30 17.02
CA VAL A 479 -21.33 -10.85 17.09
C VAL A 479 -22.80 -10.53 16.78
N VAL A 480 -23.37 -11.11 15.72
CA VAL A 480 -24.79 -10.92 15.37
C VAL A 480 -25.72 -11.43 16.49
N LYS A 481 -25.45 -12.61 17.06
CA LYS A 481 -26.26 -13.15 18.18
C LYS A 481 -26.24 -12.26 19.41
N VAL A 482 -25.11 -11.63 19.72
CA VAL A 482 -25.00 -10.65 20.82
C VAL A 482 -25.82 -9.39 20.51
N LEU A 483 -25.71 -8.85 19.30
CA LEU A 483 -26.49 -7.69 18.86
C LEU A 483 -28.00 -7.95 18.80
N GLU A 484 -28.41 -9.22 18.65
CA GLU A 484 -29.80 -9.68 18.70
C GLU A 484 -30.25 -10.13 20.10
N GLY A 485 -29.39 -10.02 21.13
CA GLY A 485 -29.72 -10.36 22.52
C GLY A 485 -29.93 -11.86 22.78
N THR A 486 -29.38 -12.73 21.93
CA THR A 486 -29.49 -14.20 22.02
C THR A 486 -28.25 -14.88 22.59
N MET A 487 -27.20 -14.10 22.88
CA MET A 487 -25.91 -14.52 23.42
C MET A 487 -25.28 -13.34 24.16
N ASP A 488 -24.52 -13.59 25.22
CA ASP A 488 -23.67 -12.57 25.86
C ASP A 488 -22.29 -12.50 25.19
N ALA A 489 -21.68 -11.31 25.15
CA ALA A 489 -20.29 -11.17 24.73
C ALA A 489 -19.34 -11.83 25.75
N GLU A 490 -18.19 -12.33 25.29
CA GLU A 490 -17.14 -12.77 26.23
C GLU A 490 -16.70 -11.61 27.12
N SER A 491 -16.58 -11.90 28.41
CA SER A 491 -16.28 -10.97 29.49
C SER A 491 -14.86 -11.14 30.04
N ASN A 492 -14.28 -12.34 29.90
CA ASN A 492 -12.92 -12.65 30.29
C ASN A 492 -11.97 -12.49 29.09
N ILE A 493 -11.83 -11.26 28.62
CA ILE A 493 -11.00 -10.85 27.48
C ILE A 493 -9.71 -10.17 27.94
N ASP A 494 -8.67 -10.16 27.11
CA ASP A 494 -7.53 -9.27 27.35
C ASP A 494 -7.95 -7.80 27.11
N HIS A 495 -7.43 -6.90 27.92
CA HIS A 495 -7.61 -5.45 27.80
C HIS A 495 -6.40 -4.76 27.17
N ASN A 496 -5.41 -5.51 26.69
CA ASN A 496 -4.40 -5.03 25.76
C ASN A 496 -4.92 -5.16 24.32
N PHE A 497 -5.09 -4.03 23.62
CA PHE A 497 -5.59 -3.97 22.23
C PHE A 497 -4.53 -3.47 21.25
N VAL A 498 -3.46 -2.84 21.76
CA VAL A 498 -2.33 -2.35 21.00
C VAL A 498 -1.11 -3.26 21.24
N ALA A 499 -0.46 -3.68 20.16
CA ALA A 499 0.77 -4.49 20.25
C ALA A 499 1.96 -3.60 20.66
N THR A 500 2.08 -3.32 21.96
CA THR A 500 3.25 -2.64 22.53
C THR A 500 4.47 -3.56 22.49
N ASN A 501 5.39 -3.29 21.58
CA ASN A 501 6.75 -3.83 21.67
C ASN A 501 7.47 -3.17 22.85
N GLU A 502 7.36 -3.73 24.06
CA GLU A 502 8.42 -3.52 25.04
C GLU A 502 9.75 -4.00 24.42
N PRO A 503 10.83 -3.22 24.47
CA PRO A 503 12.13 -3.65 23.98
C PRO A 503 12.70 -4.67 24.97
N ASN A 504 12.31 -5.93 24.77
CA ASN A 504 12.56 -7.05 25.67
C ASN A 504 14.04 -7.51 25.65
N PHE A 505 14.92 -6.61 26.11
CA PHE A 505 16.32 -6.88 26.39
C PHE A 505 16.39 -7.79 27.62
N GLY A 506 16.30 -9.09 27.37
CA GLY A 506 16.51 -10.14 28.36
C GLY A 506 17.94 -10.16 28.91
N ILE A 507 18.26 -9.23 29.80
CA ILE A 507 19.47 -9.29 30.62
C ILE A 507 19.27 -10.45 31.61
N ALA A 508 19.90 -11.59 31.31
CA ALA A 508 20.01 -12.70 32.25
C ALA A 508 20.75 -12.21 33.50
N GLY A 509 20.00 -11.89 34.55
CA GLY A 509 20.53 -11.17 35.69
C GLY A 509 21.32 -12.03 36.67
N ASN A 510 22.18 -11.39 37.48
CA ASN A 510 22.44 -11.86 38.84
C ASN A 510 22.98 -10.74 39.76
N VAL A 511 22.74 -10.91 41.07
CA VAL A 511 23.43 -10.30 42.23
C VAL A 511 23.17 -8.81 42.59
N ASN A 512 22.41 -8.64 43.68
CA ASN A 512 22.49 -7.63 44.77
C ASN A 512 22.24 -6.11 44.55
N SER A 513 21.07 -5.68 45.03
CA SER A 513 20.89 -4.76 46.18
C SER A 513 21.67 -3.43 46.25
N SER A 514 20.95 -2.32 46.03
CA SER A 514 20.86 -1.22 47.03
C SER A 514 19.67 -0.29 46.70
N ALA A 515 19.17 0.44 47.69
CA ALA A 515 18.09 1.42 47.54
C ALA A 515 18.62 2.76 46.95
N PRO A 516 17.77 3.55 46.26
CA PRO A 516 18.24 4.72 45.50
C PRO A 516 18.55 5.94 46.39
N PRO A 517 19.55 6.76 46.03
CA PRO A 517 19.65 8.14 46.51
C PRO A 517 18.59 9.03 45.82
N VAL A 518 18.14 10.07 46.53
CA VAL A 518 17.14 11.05 46.07
C VAL A 518 17.81 12.42 45.85
N ALA A 519 17.19 13.26 45.02
CA ALA A 519 17.57 14.63 44.64
C ALA A 519 18.69 14.73 43.57
N SER A 520 18.78 15.81 42.78
CA SER A 520 18.01 17.08 42.82
C SER A 520 17.64 17.59 41.42
N ASP A 521 16.86 18.68 41.37
CA ASP A 521 16.72 19.55 40.20
C ASP A 521 18.07 20.01 39.62
N VAL A 522 18.07 20.43 38.34
CA VAL A 522 18.42 21.81 37.90
C VAL A 522 18.34 21.96 36.37
N SER A 523 17.49 22.91 35.93
CA SER A 523 17.51 23.65 34.65
C SER A 523 17.33 22.94 33.29
N GLY A 524 16.65 23.66 32.38
CA GLY A 524 16.50 23.34 30.96
C GLY A 524 17.44 24.14 30.03
N PRO A 525 16.96 24.62 28.87
CA PRO A 525 17.58 24.24 27.60
C PRO A 525 18.55 25.26 26.96
N ARG A 526 19.44 24.72 26.12
CA ARG A 526 20.03 25.36 24.94
C ARG A 526 20.30 24.31 23.85
#